data_AF-A0A2H3B9R5-F1
#
_entry.id   AF-A0A2H3B9R5-F1
#
_cell.length_a   1.000
_cell.length_b   1.000
_cell.length_c   1.000
_cell.angle_alpha   90.00
_cell.angle_beta   90.00
_cell.angle_gamma   90.00
#
_symmetry.space_group_name_H-M   'P 1'
#
loop_
_entity.id
_entity.type
_entity.pdbx_description
1 polymer ?
#
loop_
_entity_poly.entity_id
_entity_poly.type
_entity_poly.pdbx_seq_one_letter_code
_entity_poly.pdbx_strand_id
1 'polypeptide(L)'
;MQPIPAGYPVETLSGPLIVAYLLHWGLFGTLSVQLYLYYLAFPMDRKFTKCLVYGIYIVAFVQTIVFTHDAFATFGYGFGDLEALTKMYFIWFTVPILNSVSAFVGQGFYAYRIFILSKSRIVPIFVICVSMTSFVAGIMTGVFCFPADNITELDSPRMSITVGILCGVSALCDVIIAICMTHCLMRGNTGFRQTRILVTKLIRLTIETGSVTAVSRLLTLILFFVFPHQTFYQTPAFLTSELYANTILVVLNSRIRIMGGRDIYTSDTDTIIATNMTREMTFQSTEGTRTTDGMQGRVSVVTMTPEVFNDDHEMGRRKEKPQGSSISTSV
;
A
#
# COMPACT_ATOMS: atom_id res chain seq x y z
N MET A 1 15.13 23.52 35.12
CA MET A 1 14.65 24.01 33.83
C MET A 1 15.37 25.31 33.52
N GLN A 2 16.36 25.26 32.63
CA GLN A 2 16.92 26.50 32.08
C GLN A 2 15.87 27.10 31.14
N PRO A 3 15.70 28.43 31.09
CA PRO A 3 14.73 29.05 30.21
C PRO A 3 15.09 28.74 28.75
N ILE A 4 14.09 28.33 27.98
CA ILE A 4 14.22 28.10 26.53
C ILE A 4 14.75 29.40 25.90
N PRO A 5 15.88 29.36 25.18
CA PRO A 5 16.42 30.56 24.53
C PRO A 5 15.36 31.18 23.61
N ALA A 6 15.14 32.49 23.74
CA ALA A 6 14.21 33.19 22.87
C ALA A 6 14.64 33.03 21.41
N GLY A 7 13.79 32.42 20.58
CA GLY A 7 14.05 32.14 19.16
C GLY A 7 14.54 30.73 18.84
N TYR A 8 14.59 29.80 19.81
CA TYR A 8 14.83 28.38 19.50
C TYR A 8 13.60 27.80 18.78
N PRO A 9 13.74 27.21 17.58
CA PRO A 9 12.59 26.81 16.75
C PRO A 9 12.01 25.46 17.22
N VAL A 10 11.48 25.44 18.44
CA VAL A 10 10.90 24.24 19.08
C VAL A 10 9.75 23.69 18.24
N GLU A 11 8.91 24.55 17.67
CA GLU A 11 7.79 24.18 16.80
C GLU A 11 8.25 23.49 15.51
N THR A 12 9.38 23.91 14.94
CA THR A 12 9.89 23.36 13.68
C THR A 12 10.52 21.98 13.90
N LEU A 13 11.08 21.74 15.09
CA LEU A 13 11.70 20.46 15.45
C LEU A 13 10.67 19.42 15.94
N SER A 14 9.73 19.86 16.79
CA SER A 14 8.73 19.00 17.43
C SER A 14 7.53 18.68 16.54
N GLY A 15 7.08 19.62 15.70
CA GLY A 15 5.92 19.45 14.84
C GLY A 15 6.01 18.22 13.92
N PRO A 16 7.08 18.10 13.10
CA PRO A 16 7.27 16.95 12.21
C PRO A 16 7.37 15.61 12.96
N LEU A 17 7.95 15.61 14.15
CA LEU A 17 8.05 14.43 15.02
C LEU A 17 6.68 13.98 15.51
N ILE A 18 5.85 14.90 16.03
CA ILE A 18 4.49 14.59 16.49
C ILE A 18 3.65 14.02 15.35
N VAL A 19 3.71 14.64 14.16
CA VAL A 19 3.01 14.13 12.97
C VAL A 19 3.50 12.73 12.61
N ALA A 20 4.82 12.47 12.69
CA ALA A 20 5.38 11.14 12.45
C ALA A 20 4.83 10.11 13.45
N TYR A 21 4.78 10.45 14.75
CA TYR A 21 4.23 9.58 15.80
C TYR A 21 2.78 9.19 15.54
N LEU A 22 1.93 10.18 15.21
CA LEU A 22 0.52 9.95 14.94
C LEU A 22 0.30 9.09 13.69
N LEU A 23 1.00 9.41 12.60
CA LEU A 23 0.89 8.64 11.35
C LEU A 23 1.42 7.22 11.50
N HIS A 24 2.50 7.01 12.25
CA HIS A 24 3.05 5.67 12.54
C HIS A 24 2.04 4.82 13.30
N TRP A 25 1.42 5.35 14.36
CA TRP A 25 0.36 4.65 15.09
C TRP A 25 -0.85 4.35 14.22
N GLY A 26 -1.25 5.27 13.33
CA GLY A 26 -2.33 5.04 12.37
C GLY A 26 -2.03 3.91 11.38
N LEU A 27 -0.79 3.85 10.85
CA LEU A 27 -0.34 2.77 9.97
C LEU A 27 -0.26 1.43 10.71
N PHE A 28 0.19 1.42 11.96
CA PHE A 28 0.21 0.21 12.79
C PHE A 28 -1.21 -0.30 13.10
N GLY A 29 -2.16 0.61 13.35
CA GLY A 29 -3.58 0.25 13.51
C GLY A 29 -4.15 -0.38 12.24
N THR A 30 -3.83 0.19 11.08
CA THR A 30 -4.22 -0.37 9.77
C THR A 30 -3.62 -1.76 9.55
N LEU A 31 -2.34 -1.93 9.89
CA LEU A 31 -1.64 -3.23 9.83
C LEU A 31 -2.32 -4.28 10.71
N SER A 32 -2.77 -3.90 11.90
CA SER A 32 -3.48 -4.79 12.84
C SER A 32 -4.81 -5.27 12.27
N VAL A 33 -5.59 -4.38 11.65
CA VAL A 33 -6.84 -4.74 10.96
C VAL A 33 -6.55 -5.68 9.79
N GLN A 34 -5.49 -5.40 9.02
CA GLN A 34 -5.09 -6.27 7.92
C GLN A 34 -4.66 -7.66 8.40
N LEU A 35 -3.93 -7.76 9.51
CA LEU A 35 -3.55 -9.05 10.10
C LEU A 35 -4.78 -9.85 10.53
N TYR A 36 -5.75 -9.18 11.16
CA TYR A 36 -7.00 -9.81 11.58
C TYR A 36 -7.76 -10.38 10.38
N LEU A 37 -7.94 -9.60 9.31
CA LEU A 37 -8.59 -10.06 8.08
C LEU A 37 -7.85 -11.25 7.45
N TYR A 38 -6.51 -11.23 7.44
CA TYR A 38 -5.69 -12.34 6.95
C TYR A 38 -5.93 -13.63 7.74
N TYR A 39 -5.97 -13.52 9.08
CA TYR A 39 -6.19 -14.65 9.99
C TYR A 39 -7.54 -15.33 9.73
N LEU A 40 -8.60 -14.55 9.57
CA LEU A 40 -9.94 -15.06 9.28
C LEU A 40 -10.04 -15.74 7.91
N ALA A 41 -9.48 -15.12 6.87
CA ALA A 41 -9.71 -15.56 5.50
C ALA A 41 -8.81 -16.72 5.04
N PHE A 42 -7.66 -16.94 5.69
CA PHE A 42 -6.70 -17.95 5.25
C PHE A 42 -6.25 -18.94 6.34
N PRO A 43 -7.18 -19.71 6.94
CA PRO A 43 -6.84 -20.73 7.91
C PRO A 43 -5.95 -21.85 7.32
N MET A 44 -5.96 -22.04 6.00
CA MET A 44 -5.22 -23.12 5.31
C MET A 44 -4.02 -22.66 4.47
N ASP A 45 -3.54 -21.41 4.61
CA ASP A 45 -2.35 -20.97 3.85
C ASP A 45 -1.08 -21.71 4.27
N ARG A 46 -0.09 -21.73 3.38
CA ARG A 46 1.22 -22.36 3.61
C ARG A 46 1.88 -21.78 4.86
N LYS A 47 2.48 -22.66 5.67
CA LYS A 47 3.17 -22.30 6.92
C LYS A 47 4.21 -21.19 6.73
N PHE A 48 4.92 -21.19 5.60
CA PHE A 48 5.89 -20.14 5.25
C PHE A 48 5.26 -18.74 5.16
N THR A 49 4.14 -18.59 4.44
CA THR A 49 3.46 -17.29 4.30
C THR A 49 2.88 -16.81 5.63
N LYS A 50 2.36 -17.73 6.46
CA LYS A 50 1.92 -17.39 7.82
C LYS A 50 3.08 -16.91 8.68
N CYS A 51 4.21 -17.62 8.68
CA CYS A 51 5.41 -17.22 9.42
C CYS A 51 5.87 -15.82 9.00
N LEU A 52 5.90 -15.54 7.69
CA LEU A 52 6.27 -14.23 7.17
C LEU A 52 5.31 -13.12 7.63
N VAL A 53 4.00 -13.35 7.59
CA VAL A 53 2.99 -12.37 8.03
C VAL A 53 3.11 -12.06 9.52
N TYR A 54 3.17 -13.09 10.37
CA TYR A 54 3.33 -12.88 11.81
C TYR A 54 4.71 -12.29 12.15
N GLY A 55 5.77 -12.69 11.45
CA GLY A 55 7.11 -12.15 11.64
C GLY A 55 7.17 -10.64 11.35
N ILE A 56 6.61 -10.20 10.22
CA ILE A 56 6.54 -8.77 9.87
C ILE A 56 5.71 -8.00 10.92
N TYR A 57 4.60 -8.56 11.36
CA TYR A 57 3.79 -7.92 12.40
C TYR A 57 4.52 -7.80 13.74
N ILE A 58 5.26 -8.83 14.16
CA ILE A 58 6.08 -8.78 15.38
C ILE A 58 7.15 -7.70 15.26
N VAL A 59 7.82 -7.60 14.10
CA VAL A 59 8.81 -6.55 13.86
C VAL A 59 8.17 -5.16 13.94
N ALA A 60 7.03 -4.94 13.27
CA ALA A 60 6.28 -3.69 13.32
C ALA A 60 5.79 -3.35 14.75
N PHE A 61 5.37 -4.36 15.51
CA PHE A 61 4.95 -4.19 16.90
C PHE A 61 6.10 -3.77 17.82
N VAL A 62 7.25 -4.47 17.74
CA VAL A 62 8.46 -4.11 18.49
C VAL A 62 8.90 -2.70 18.11
N GLN A 63 8.90 -2.38 16.82
CA GLN A 63 9.22 -1.05 16.35
C GLN A 63 8.26 0.01 16.92
N THR A 64 6.95 -0.25 16.93
CA THR A 64 5.95 0.67 17.51
C THR A 64 6.16 0.88 19.01
N ILE A 65 6.56 -0.15 19.76
CA ILE A 65 6.91 -0.02 21.19
C ILE A 65 8.10 0.91 21.38
N VAL A 66 9.20 0.67 20.66
CA VAL A 66 10.40 1.50 20.75
C VAL A 66 10.10 2.93 20.34
N PHE A 67 9.32 3.11 19.27
CA PHE A 67 8.92 4.42 18.80
C PHE A 67 8.04 5.17 19.81
N THR A 68 7.18 4.45 20.52
CA THR A 68 6.37 5.01 21.61
C THR A 68 7.22 5.38 22.81
N HIS A 69 8.20 4.54 23.18
CA HIS A 69 9.14 4.86 24.24
C HIS A 69 9.90 6.16 23.94
N ASP A 70 10.41 6.31 22.72
CA ASP A 70 11.10 7.54 22.28
C ASP A 70 10.16 8.76 22.34
N ALA A 71 8.90 8.61 21.91
CA ALA A 71 7.91 9.69 22.03
C ALA A 71 7.68 10.14 23.49
N PHE A 72 7.56 9.19 24.42
CA PHE A 72 7.40 9.49 25.84
C PHE A 72 8.68 10.04 26.48
N ALA A 73 9.86 9.61 26.05
CA ALA A 73 11.13 10.16 26.50
C ALA A 73 11.28 11.63 26.08
N THR A 74 10.97 11.94 24.82
CA THR A 74 11.09 13.28 24.24
C THR A 74 10.01 14.24 24.73
N PHE A 75 8.73 13.83 24.75
CA PHE A 75 7.62 14.74 25.06
C PHE A 75 7.00 14.57 26.45
N GLY A 76 7.24 13.44 27.11
CA GLY A 76 6.72 13.15 28.46
C GLY A 76 7.75 13.46 29.53
N TYR A 77 8.73 12.57 29.69
CA TYR A 77 9.75 12.67 30.75
C TYR A 77 10.71 13.85 30.55
N GLY A 78 11.07 14.14 29.29
CA GLY A 78 11.95 15.25 28.90
C GLY A 78 11.23 16.58 28.64
N PHE A 79 9.96 16.71 29.06
CA PHE A 79 9.18 17.91 28.75
C PHE A 79 9.84 19.19 29.32
N GLY A 80 10.11 20.15 28.44
CA GLY A 80 10.75 21.42 28.79
C GLY A 80 12.29 21.36 28.82
N ASP A 81 12.89 20.23 28.44
CA ASP A 81 14.33 20.09 28.24
C ASP A 81 14.67 20.03 26.74
N LEU A 82 15.46 20.99 26.27
CA LEU A 82 15.91 21.07 24.88
C LEU A 82 16.86 19.93 24.53
N GLU A 83 17.64 19.44 25.50
CA GLU A 83 18.58 18.35 25.29
C GLU A 83 17.84 17.03 25.08
N ALA A 84 16.72 16.81 25.78
CA ALA A 84 15.84 15.67 25.55
C ALA A 84 15.11 15.72 24.19
N LEU A 85 14.94 16.91 23.61
CA LEU A 85 14.34 17.09 22.28
C LEU A 85 15.32 16.76 21.14
N THR A 86 16.63 16.97 21.35
CA THR A 86 17.69 16.68 20.37
C THR A 86 18.36 15.32 20.58
N LYS A 87 18.07 14.63 21.69
CA LYS A 87 18.68 13.35 22.00
C LYS A 87 18.18 12.23 21.07
N MET A 88 19.12 11.43 20.57
CA MET A 88 18.84 10.39 19.57
C MET A 88 18.25 9.07 20.15
N TYR A 89 17.99 8.99 21.46
CA TYR A 89 17.45 7.83 22.21
C TYR A 89 17.63 6.46 21.53
N PHE A 90 16.56 5.80 21.05
CA PHE A 90 16.64 4.55 20.29
C PHE A 90 16.38 4.74 18.79
N ILE A 91 16.33 5.99 18.31
CA ILE A 91 16.15 6.33 16.89
C ILE A 91 17.32 5.81 16.05
N TRP A 92 18.55 5.84 16.58
CA TRP A 92 19.75 5.30 15.92
C TRP A 92 19.67 3.79 15.62
N PHE A 93 18.88 3.05 16.41
CA PHE A 93 18.64 1.62 16.21
C PHE A 93 17.40 1.39 15.33
N THR A 94 16.33 2.11 15.62
CA THR A 94 15.02 1.90 14.98
C THR A 94 15.01 2.33 13.52
N VAL A 95 15.56 3.51 13.20
CA VAL A 95 15.46 4.08 11.85
C VAL A 95 16.36 3.39 10.83
N PRO A 96 17.66 3.15 11.09
CA PRO A 96 18.51 2.54 10.09
C PRO A 96 18.51 1.00 10.18
N ILE A 97 18.42 0.39 11.36
CA ILE A 97 18.55 -1.08 11.48
C ILE A 97 17.20 -1.76 11.25
N LEU A 98 16.18 -1.45 12.06
CA LEU A 98 14.87 -2.12 11.93
C LEU A 98 14.16 -1.83 10.59
N ASN A 99 14.28 -0.61 10.07
CA ASN A 99 13.76 -0.27 8.74
C ASN A 99 14.50 -1.05 7.63
N SER A 100 15.81 -1.26 7.76
CA SER A 100 16.59 -2.02 6.76
C SER A 100 16.26 -3.51 6.81
N VAL A 101 16.04 -4.08 8.00
CA VAL A 101 15.52 -5.44 8.15
C VAL A 101 14.16 -5.56 7.46
N SER A 102 13.23 -4.64 7.76
CA SER A 102 11.88 -4.64 7.19
C SER A 102 11.90 -4.50 5.67
N ALA A 103 12.74 -3.61 5.13
CA ALA A 103 12.91 -3.43 3.70
C ALA A 103 13.53 -4.66 3.03
N PHE A 104 14.55 -5.27 3.62
CA PHE A 104 15.16 -6.50 3.11
C PHE A 104 14.16 -7.65 3.04
N VAL A 105 13.35 -7.83 4.09
CA VAL A 105 12.28 -8.84 4.11
C VAL A 105 11.23 -8.55 3.03
N GLY A 106 10.82 -7.29 2.87
CA GLY A 106 9.86 -6.89 1.84
C GLY A 106 10.37 -7.07 0.42
N GLN A 107 11.58 -6.62 0.14
CA GLN A 107 12.25 -6.80 -1.16
C GLN A 107 12.49 -8.28 -1.46
N GLY A 108 12.86 -9.08 -0.46
CA GLY A 108 12.98 -10.54 -0.57
C GLY A 108 11.65 -11.22 -0.92
N PHE A 109 10.55 -10.80 -0.29
CA PHE A 109 9.21 -11.29 -0.64
C PHE A 109 8.83 -10.95 -2.09
N TYR A 110 9.16 -9.75 -2.56
CA TYR A 110 8.94 -9.37 -3.95
C TYR A 110 9.83 -10.13 -4.92
N ALA A 111 11.10 -10.35 -4.60
CA ALA A 111 12.01 -11.18 -5.39
C ALA A 111 11.47 -12.61 -5.53
N TYR A 112 10.93 -13.20 -4.45
CA TYR A 112 10.28 -14.51 -4.50
C TYR A 112 9.08 -14.54 -5.46
N ARG A 113 8.26 -13.48 -5.48
CA ARG A 113 7.16 -13.37 -6.44
C ARG A 113 7.63 -13.25 -7.87
N ILE A 114 8.66 -12.44 -8.12
CA ILE A 114 9.28 -12.33 -9.45
C ILE A 114 9.81 -13.69 -9.91
N PHE A 115 10.45 -14.46 -9.01
CA PHE A 115 10.94 -15.80 -9.32
C PHE A 115 9.81 -16.73 -9.79
N ILE A 116 8.69 -16.75 -9.08
CA ILE A 116 7.53 -17.57 -9.45
C ILE A 116 6.94 -17.13 -10.80
N LEU A 117 6.84 -15.82 -11.05
CA LEU A 117 6.17 -15.28 -12.22
C LEU A 117 7.04 -15.31 -13.48
N SER A 118 8.32 -14.97 -13.34
CA SER A 118 9.27 -14.85 -14.46
C SER A 118 9.80 -16.19 -14.94
N LYS A 119 9.81 -17.22 -14.08
CA LYS A 119 10.54 -18.51 -14.26
C LYS A 119 12.06 -18.37 -14.49
N SER A 120 12.60 -17.16 -14.57
CA SER A 120 14.04 -16.86 -14.65
C SER A 120 14.61 -16.56 -13.27
N ARG A 121 15.84 -17.03 -13.01
CA ARG A 121 16.54 -16.84 -11.74
C ARG A 121 17.37 -15.55 -11.67
N ILE A 122 17.69 -14.97 -12.82
CA ILE A 122 18.66 -13.85 -12.92
C ILE A 122 18.11 -12.60 -12.22
N VAL A 123 16.85 -12.25 -12.49
CA VAL A 123 16.22 -11.02 -11.96
C VAL A 123 16.04 -11.08 -10.43
N PRO A 124 15.50 -12.15 -9.83
CA PRO A 124 15.42 -12.26 -8.37
C PRO A 124 16.78 -12.21 -7.68
N ILE A 125 17.81 -12.85 -8.25
CA ILE A 125 19.17 -12.82 -7.68
C ILE A 125 19.70 -11.39 -7.68
N PHE A 126 19.52 -10.65 -8.78
CA PHE A 126 19.92 -9.24 -8.86
C PHE A 126 19.20 -8.38 -7.82
N VAL A 127 17.88 -8.54 -7.67
CA VAL A 127 17.10 -7.82 -6.63
C VAL A 127 17.62 -8.14 -5.23
N ILE A 128 17.90 -9.41 -4.94
CA ILE A 128 18.45 -9.82 -3.64
C ILE A 128 19.82 -9.19 -3.40
N CYS A 129 20.71 -9.17 -4.39
CA CYS A 129 22.02 -8.51 -4.28
C CYS A 129 21.88 -7.01 -3.97
N VAL A 130 21.01 -6.30 -4.69
CA VAL A 130 20.76 -4.86 -4.47
C VAL A 130 20.14 -4.61 -3.08
N SER A 131 19.20 -5.45 -2.66
CA SER A 131 18.59 -5.37 -1.32
C SER A 131 19.63 -5.59 -0.20
N MET A 132 20.58 -6.50 -0.42
CA MET A 132 21.63 -6.81 0.53
C MET A 132 22.64 -5.65 0.65
N THR A 133 22.96 -4.96 -0.45
CA THR A 133 23.75 -3.72 -0.41
C THR A 133 23.05 -2.64 0.42
N SER A 134 21.74 -2.47 0.23
CA SER A 134 20.95 -1.51 1.01
C SER A 134 20.88 -1.88 2.49
N PHE A 135 20.75 -3.17 2.81
CA PHE A 135 20.73 -3.69 4.16
C PHE A 135 22.05 -3.42 4.90
N VAL A 136 23.18 -3.72 4.25
CA VAL A 136 24.51 -3.45 4.80
C VAL A 136 24.73 -1.95 5.02
N ALA A 137 24.31 -1.10 4.06
CA ALA A 137 24.34 0.34 4.24
C ALA A 137 23.50 0.79 5.46
N GLY A 138 22.33 0.19 5.67
CA GLY A 138 21.51 0.42 6.85
C GLY A 138 22.19 0.10 8.18
N ILE A 139 22.84 -1.07 8.27
CA ILE A 139 23.61 -1.45 9.47
C ILE A 139 24.75 -0.46 9.70
N MET A 140 25.50 -0.12 8.65
CA MET A 140 26.60 0.85 8.74
C MET A 140 26.11 2.22 9.20
N THR A 141 24.98 2.70 8.69
CA THR A 141 24.34 3.94 9.18
C THR A 141 23.99 3.84 10.66
N GLY A 142 23.42 2.72 11.11
CA GLY A 142 23.12 2.52 12.53
C GLY A 142 24.36 2.55 13.42
N VAL A 143 25.44 1.89 12.99
CA VAL A 143 26.73 1.89 13.72
C VAL A 143 27.36 3.29 13.76
N PHE A 144 27.24 4.07 12.69
CA PHE A 144 27.73 5.46 12.67
C PHE A 144 26.86 6.43 13.45
N CYS A 145 25.56 6.14 13.61
CA CYS A 145 24.68 6.92 14.48
C CYS A 145 24.85 6.60 15.98
N PHE A 146 25.37 5.42 16.32
CA PHE A 146 25.50 4.98 17.73
C PHE A 146 26.33 5.94 18.61
N PRO A 147 27.46 6.51 18.16
CA PRO A 147 28.26 7.42 18.99
C PRO A 147 27.73 8.85 19.03
N ALA A 148 26.72 9.20 18.23
CA ALA A 148 26.22 10.56 18.15
C ALA A 148 25.15 10.81 19.21
N ASP A 149 25.49 11.58 20.24
CA ASP A 149 24.54 11.95 21.30
C ASP A 149 23.51 12.99 20.83
N ASN A 150 23.81 13.76 19.76
CA ASN A 150 22.95 14.82 19.24
C ASN A 150 22.80 14.80 17.71
N ILE A 151 21.59 15.11 17.22
CA ILE A 151 21.27 15.30 15.78
C ILE A 151 22.16 16.33 15.07
N THR A 152 22.79 17.26 15.79
CA THR A 152 23.69 18.28 15.24
C THR A 152 25.13 17.78 15.02
N GLU A 153 25.52 16.65 15.61
CA GLU A 153 26.85 16.04 15.44
C GLU A 153 26.88 15.01 14.28
N LEU A 154 25.74 14.79 13.63
CA LEU A 154 25.55 13.87 12.51
C LEU A 154 26.19 14.33 11.18
N ASP A 155 26.90 15.46 11.16
CA ASP A 155 27.48 16.04 9.93
C ASP A 155 28.83 15.39 9.56
N SER A 156 28.91 14.07 9.66
CA SER A 156 30.06 13.30 9.18
C SER A 156 29.85 12.98 7.69
N PRO A 157 30.83 13.24 6.80
CA PRO A 157 30.71 12.92 5.38
C PRO A 157 30.46 11.42 5.15
N ARG A 158 30.92 10.56 6.07
CA ARG A 158 30.69 9.11 6.02
C ARG A 158 29.22 8.74 6.24
N MET A 159 28.52 9.46 7.11
CA MET A 159 27.10 9.24 7.36
C MET A 159 26.27 9.65 6.15
N SER A 160 26.53 10.81 5.58
CA SER A 160 25.80 11.32 4.41
C SER A 160 25.92 10.37 3.21
N ILE A 161 27.13 9.83 2.97
CA ILE A 161 27.35 8.79 1.95
C ILE A 161 26.52 7.53 2.25
N THR A 162 26.54 7.06 3.50
CA THR A 162 25.87 5.80 3.85
C THR A 162 24.34 5.93 3.81
N VAL A 163 23.79 7.05 4.28
CA VAL A 163 22.35 7.39 4.15
C VAL A 163 21.95 7.54 2.69
N GLY A 164 22.79 8.18 1.88
CA GLY A 164 22.61 8.30 0.43
C GLY A 164 22.53 6.95 -0.26
N ILE A 165 23.46 6.05 0.05
CA ILE A 165 23.46 4.66 -0.47
C ILE A 165 22.22 3.91 0.03
N LEU A 166 21.91 3.96 1.32
CA LEU A 166 20.75 3.29 1.90
C LEU A 166 19.45 3.68 1.19
N CYS A 167 19.17 4.98 1.11
CA CYS A 167 17.92 5.47 0.54
C CYS A 167 17.90 5.33 -0.98
N GLY A 168 19.00 5.70 -1.66
CA GLY A 168 19.12 5.66 -3.11
C GLY A 168 19.07 4.24 -3.68
N VAL A 169 19.88 3.32 -3.14
CA VAL A 169 19.90 1.92 -3.60
C VAL A 169 18.57 1.23 -3.30
N SER A 170 17.93 1.55 -2.17
CA SER A 170 16.61 0.98 -1.86
C SER A 170 15.50 1.50 -2.78
N ALA A 171 15.48 2.81 -3.06
CA ALA A 171 14.52 3.38 -4.00
C ALA A 171 14.73 2.80 -5.41
N LEU A 172 15.99 2.65 -5.84
CA LEU A 172 16.32 1.98 -7.09
C LEU A 172 15.84 0.52 -7.10
N CYS A 173 15.99 -0.20 -5.99
CA CYS A 173 15.51 -1.57 -5.84
C CYS A 173 13.97 -1.65 -6.03
N ASP A 174 13.22 -0.77 -5.40
CA ASP A 174 11.76 -0.71 -5.53
C ASP A 174 11.32 -0.41 -6.97
N VAL A 175 12.02 0.50 -7.66
CA VAL A 175 11.78 0.81 -9.08
C VAL A 175 12.08 -0.39 -9.97
N ILE A 176 13.19 -1.10 -9.75
CA ILE A 176 13.54 -2.32 -10.48
C ILE A 176 12.45 -3.39 -10.25
N ILE A 177 12.02 -3.60 -9.01
CA ILE A 177 10.95 -4.54 -8.68
C ILE A 177 9.66 -4.18 -9.45
N ALA A 178 9.27 -2.91 -9.45
CA ALA A 178 8.09 -2.43 -10.15
C ALA A 178 8.18 -2.68 -11.67
N ILE A 179 9.31 -2.35 -12.30
CA ILE A 179 9.55 -2.56 -13.74
C ILE A 179 9.53 -4.07 -14.06
N CYS A 180 10.25 -4.88 -13.29
CA CYS A 180 10.34 -6.33 -13.52
C CYS A 180 8.98 -7.02 -13.34
N MET A 181 8.20 -6.64 -12.33
CA MET A 181 6.85 -7.16 -12.13
C MET A 181 5.91 -6.76 -13.27
N THR A 182 6.00 -5.51 -13.74
CA THR A 182 5.23 -5.01 -14.89
C THR A 182 5.58 -5.78 -16.17
N HIS A 183 6.87 -5.96 -16.44
CA HIS A 183 7.33 -6.67 -17.63
C HIS A 183 6.95 -8.15 -17.59
N CYS A 184 7.09 -8.82 -16.45
CA CYS A 184 6.66 -10.21 -16.28
C CYS A 184 5.16 -10.38 -16.51
N LEU A 185 4.35 -9.39 -16.13
CA LEU A 185 2.91 -9.40 -16.38
C LEU A 185 2.58 -9.32 -17.87
N MET A 186 3.20 -8.39 -18.59
CA MET A 186 2.96 -8.21 -20.02
C MET A 186 3.29 -9.46 -20.83
N ARG A 187 4.29 -10.23 -20.38
CA ARG A 187 4.72 -11.47 -21.05
C ARG A 187 3.99 -12.72 -20.54
N GLY A 188 3.27 -12.63 -19.42
CA GLY A 188 2.64 -13.74 -18.72
C GLY A 188 1.37 -14.24 -19.40
N ASN A 189 1.50 -15.15 -20.37
CA ASN A 189 0.38 -15.79 -21.05
C ASN A 189 -0.22 -16.92 -20.18
N THR A 190 -0.96 -16.56 -19.13
CA THR A 190 -1.65 -17.55 -18.28
C THR A 190 -2.98 -17.97 -18.91
N GLY A 191 -3.14 -19.27 -19.18
CA GLY A 191 -4.31 -19.83 -19.90
C GLY A 191 -5.65 -19.75 -19.17
N PHE A 192 -5.67 -19.36 -17.89
CA PHE A 192 -6.90 -19.23 -17.10
C PHE A 192 -7.23 -17.76 -16.83
N ARG A 193 -8.38 -17.30 -17.35
CA ARG A 193 -8.86 -15.91 -17.24
C ARG A 193 -8.96 -15.40 -15.80
N GLN A 194 -9.38 -16.24 -14.86
CA GLN A 194 -9.51 -15.89 -13.44
C GLN A 194 -8.14 -15.69 -12.76
N THR A 195 -7.17 -16.57 -13.04
CA THR A 195 -5.78 -16.43 -12.57
C THR A 195 -5.12 -15.20 -13.16
N ARG A 196 -5.39 -14.86 -14.43
CA ARG A 196 -4.87 -13.65 -15.06
C ARG A 196 -5.34 -12.38 -14.34
N ILE A 197 -6.65 -12.27 -14.07
CA ILE A 197 -7.23 -11.13 -13.34
C ILE A 197 -6.62 -10.99 -11.95
N LEU A 198 -6.47 -12.11 -11.23
CA LEU A 198 -5.81 -12.18 -9.93
C LEU A 198 -4.38 -11.64 -9.98
N VAL A 199 -3.57 -12.14 -10.91
CA VAL A 199 -2.17 -11.79 -11.07
C VAL A 199 -2.03 -10.32 -11.48
N THR A 200 -2.83 -9.84 -12.43
CA THR A 200 -2.83 -8.42 -12.85
C THR A 200 -3.15 -7.48 -11.68
N LYS A 201 -4.16 -7.81 -10.87
CA LYS A 201 -4.53 -6.99 -9.70
C LYS A 201 -3.45 -6.98 -8.64
N LEU A 202 -2.85 -8.13 -8.34
CA LEU A 202 -1.74 -8.25 -7.40
C LEU A 202 -0.52 -7.43 -7.85
N ILE A 203 -0.25 -7.39 -9.15
CA ILE A 203 0.88 -6.64 -9.70
C ILE A 203 0.62 -5.15 -9.70
N ARG A 204 -0.57 -4.70 -10.14
CA ARG A 204 -0.95 -3.28 -10.04
C ARG A 204 -0.81 -2.78 -8.60
N LEU A 205 -1.32 -3.56 -7.64
CA LEU A 205 -1.21 -3.23 -6.23
C LEU A 205 0.25 -3.21 -5.75
N THR A 206 1.09 -4.14 -6.23
CA THR A 206 2.53 -4.15 -5.93
C THR A 206 3.24 -2.92 -6.49
N ILE A 207 2.86 -2.46 -7.70
CA ILE A 207 3.44 -1.27 -8.32
C ILE A 207 3.00 -0.02 -7.56
N GLU A 208 1.71 0.09 -7.25
CA GLU A 208 1.16 1.23 -6.50
C GLU A 208 1.85 1.34 -5.14
N THR A 209 1.91 0.24 -4.40
CA THR A 209 2.53 0.22 -3.07
C THR A 209 4.05 0.37 -3.10
N GLY A 210 4.76 -0.27 -4.05
CA GLY A 210 6.20 -0.10 -4.24
C GLY A 210 6.59 1.30 -4.72
N SER A 211 5.69 1.98 -5.45
CA SER A 211 5.90 3.38 -5.84
C SER A 211 5.78 4.31 -4.62
N VAL A 212 4.84 4.03 -3.71
CA VAL A 212 4.70 4.80 -2.45
C VAL A 212 5.96 4.67 -1.58
N THR A 213 6.54 3.47 -1.45
CA THR A 213 7.79 3.28 -0.69
C THR A 213 9.01 3.90 -1.38
N ALA A 214 9.09 3.85 -2.71
CA ALA A 214 10.15 4.51 -3.46
C ALA A 214 10.09 6.04 -3.29
N VAL A 215 8.89 6.62 -3.35
CA VAL A 215 8.67 8.06 -3.14
C VAL A 215 9.01 8.45 -1.70
N SER A 216 8.63 7.66 -0.69
CA SER A 216 8.98 7.97 0.71
C SER A 216 10.50 7.93 0.95
N ARG A 217 11.21 6.97 0.35
CA ARG A 217 12.69 6.89 0.40
C ARG A 217 13.35 8.07 -0.31
N LEU A 218 12.85 8.46 -1.48
CA LEU A 218 13.38 9.60 -2.21
C LEU A 218 13.11 10.92 -1.45
N LEU A 219 11.94 11.07 -0.86
CA LEU A 219 11.60 12.23 -0.04
C LEU A 219 12.51 12.32 1.19
N THR A 220 12.75 11.19 1.86
CA THR A 220 13.72 11.11 2.97
C THR A 220 15.11 11.56 2.53
N LEU A 221 15.58 11.07 1.38
CA LEU A 221 16.88 11.42 0.82
C LEU A 221 16.98 12.92 0.49
N ILE A 222 15.98 13.47 -0.20
CA ILE A 222 15.95 14.89 -0.58
C ILE A 222 15.93 15.77 0.67
N LEU A 223 15.06 15.48 1.63
CA LEU A 223 14.97 16.27 2.87
C LEU A 223 16.25 16.21 3.69
N PHE A 224 16.95 15.06 3.70
CA PHE A 224 18.22 14.91 4.39
C PHE A 224 19.32 15.80 3.78
N PHE A 225 19.40 15.89 2.44
CA PHE A 225 20.42 16.73 1.78
C PHE A 225 20.05 18.21 1.72
N VAL A 226 18.76 18.56 1.62
CA VAL A 226 18.31 19.95 1.54
C VAL A 226 18.29 20.62 2.92
N PHE A 227 17.95 19.87 3.97
CA PHE A 227 17.83 20.41 5.34
C PHE A 227 18.65 19.58 6.36
N PRO A 228 19.99 19.61 6.30
CA PRO A 228 20.88 18.74 7.10
C PRO A 228 20.79 18.97 8.62
N HIS A 229 20.21 20.08 9.08
CA HIS A 229 20.06 20.42 10.50
C HIS A 229 18.60 20.40 11.00
N GLN A 230 17.66 19.88 10.21
CA GLN A 230 16.24 19.83 10.57
C GLN A 230 15.73 18.39 10.61
N THR A 231 14.73 18.11 11.45
CA THR A 231 14.17 16.76 11.64
C THR A 231 13.17 16.34 10.55
N PHE A 232 12.98 17.14 9.50
CA PHE A 232 12.01 16.85 8.44
C PHE A 232 12.23 15.51 7.74
N TYR A 233 13.49 15.08 7.58
CA TYR A 233 13.81 13.79 6.96
C TYR A 233 13.33 12.60 7.81
N GLN A 234 13.18 12.78 9.13
CA GLN A 234 12.83 11.71 10.04
C GLN A 234 11.39 11.25 9.84
N THR A 235 10.46 12.18 9.57
CA THR A 235 9.04 11.86 9.34
C THR A 235 8.83 10.79 8.25
N PRO A 236 9.25 10.97 6.98
CA PRO A 236 9.11 9.94 5.97
C PRO A 236 9.98 8.70 6.23
N ALA A 237 11.12 8.84 6.91
CA ALA A 237 11.97 7.71 7.27
C ALA A 237 11.25 6.74 8.22
N PHE A 238 10.58 7.26 9.25
CA PHE A 238 9.81 6.46 10.20
C PHE A 238 8.65 5.72 9.53
N LEU A 239 7.91 6.41 8.66
CA LEU A 239 6.74 5.82 8.00
C LEU A 239 7.09 4.69 7.04
N THR A 240 8.29 4.70 6.45
CA THR A 240 8.63 3.77 5.37
C THR A 240 8.58 2.29 5.79
N SER A 241 9.01 1.98 7.00
CA SER A 241 8.99 0.62 7.56
C SER A 241 7.57 0.06 7.72
N GLU A 242 6.66 0.83 8.32
CA GLU A 242 5.25 0.49 8.47
C GLU A 242 4.52 0.44 7.12
N LEU A 243 4.93 1.29 6.16
CA LEU A 243 4.43 1.23 4.78
C LEU A 243 4.82 -0.09 4.10
N TYR A 244 6.03 -0.61 4.30
CA TYR A 244 6.43 -1.92 3.79
C TYR A 244 5.57 -3.04 4.40
N ALA A 245 5.39 -3.03 5.72
CA ALA A 245 4.58 -4.04 6.41
C ALA A 245 3.13 -4.04 5.91
N ASN A 246 2.51 -2.86 5.86
CA ASN A 246 1.15 -2.68 5.34
C ASN A 246 1.05 -3.15 3.89
N THR A 247 1.97 -2.71 3.05
CA THR A 247 2.02 -3.08 1.63
C THR A 247 1.99 -4.59 1.41
N ILE A 248 2.82 -5.34 2.15
CA ILE A 248 2.88 -6.81 2.04
C ILE A 248 1.55 -7.45 2.45
N LEU A 249 0.94 -6.97 3.54
CA LEU A 249 -0.34 -7.49 4.02
C LEU A 249 -1.50 -7.10 3.10
N VAL A 250 -1.56 -5.88 2.55
CA VAL A 250 -2.56 -5.48 1.55
C VAL A 250 -2.47 -6.39 0.33
N VAL A 251 -1.25 -6.66 -0.13
CA VAL A 251 -0.99 -7.56 -1.25
C VAL A 251 -1.47 -8.99 -0.95
N LEU A 252 -1.32 -9.50 0.27
CA LEU A 252 -1.86 -10.82 0.67
C LEU A 252 -3.38 -10.81 0.84
N ASN A 253 -3.93 -9.78 1.47
CA ASN A 253 -5.35 -9.61 1.74
C ASN A 253 -6.17 -9.35 0.48
N SER A 254 -5.56 -8.81 -0.57
CA SER A 254 -6.23 -8.64 -1.85
C SER A 254 -6.75 -9.98 -2.42
N ARG A 255 -6.14 -11.12 -2.07
CA ARG A 255 -6.65 -12.46 -2.42
C ARG A 255 -8.01 -12.75 -1.78
N ILE A 256 -8.32 -12.19 -0.61
CA ILE A 256 -9.60 -12.36 0.11
C ILE A 256 -10.74 -11.80 -0.71
N ARG A 257 -10.56 -10.54 -1.17
CA ARG A 257 -11.53 -9.83 -2.02
C ARG A 257 -11.87 -10.58 -3.30
N ILE A 258 -11.01 -11.49 -3.73
CA ILE A 258 -11.14 -12.19 -5.01
C ILE A 258 -11.67 -13.62 -4.81
N MET A 259 -11.44 -14.24 -3.66
CA MET A 259 -11.95 -15.58 -3.33
C MET A 259 -13.34 -15.56 -2.65
N GLY A 260 -13.73 -14.42 -2.05
CA GLY A 260 -15.00 -14.24 -1.31
C GLY A 260 -16.12 -13.47 -2.03
N GLY A 261 -16.00 -13.18 -3.34
CA GLY A 261 -17.13 -12.68 -4.13
C GLY A 261 -17.51 -11.19 -3.96
N ARG A 262 -16.95 -10.35 -4.83
CA ARG A 262 -17.65 -9.39 -5.69
C ARG A 262 -16.57 -8.63 -6.45
N ASP A 263 -16.46 -8.91 -7.74
CA ASP A 263 -15.78 -8.03 -8.68
C ASP A 263 -16.52 -6.68 -8.68
N ILE A 264 -16.23 -5.84 -7.70
CA ILE A 264 -16.20 -4.41 -7.96
C ILE A 264 -14.94 -4.23 -8.82
N TYR A 265 -15.11 -4.56 -10.10
CA TYR A 265 -14.58 -3.71 -11.15
C TYR A 265 -14.97 -2.29 -10.73
N THR A 266 -13.99 -1.51 -10.30
CA THR A 266 -13.93 -0.12 -10.74
C THR A 266 -14.05 -0.23 -12.25
N SER A 267 -15.29 -0.05 -12.70
CA SER A 267 -15.71 -0.41 -14.02
C SER A 267 -15.04 0.54 -14.97
N ASP A 268 -14.43 0.01 -16.04
CA ASP A 268 -14.18 0.78 -17.27
C ASP A 268 -15.48 1.43 -17.81
N THR A 269 -16.64 1.12 -17.22
CA THR A 269 -17.91 1.81 -17.41
C THR A 269 -17.90 3.28 -16.95
N ASP A 270 -17.05 3.72 -16.01
CA ASP A 270 -16.98 5.16 -15.69
C ASP A 270 -16.30 5.94 -16.82
N THR A 271 -15.34 5.33 -17.52
CA THR A 271 -14.71 5.90 -18.71
C THR A 271 -15.65 5.82 -19.91
N ILE A 272 -16.42 4.74 -20.09
CA ILE A 272 -17.38 4.60 -21.21
C ILE A 272 -18.62 5.49 -21.01
N ILE A 273 -19.11 5.68 -19.78
CA ILE A 273 -20.22 6.60 -19.49
C ILE A 273 -19.75 8.05 -19.67
N ALA A 274 -18.55 8.42 -19.18
CA ALA A 274 -18.02 9.76 -19.41
C ALA A 274 -17.76 10.04 -20.90
N THR A 275 -17.29 9.04 -21.66
CA THR A 275 -17.04 9.17 -23.11
C THR A 275 -18.34 9.19 -23.92
N ASN A 276 -19.38 8.45 -23.50
CA ASN A 276 -20.69 8.47 -24.15
C ASN A 276 -21.48 9.75 -23.81
N MET A 277 -21.41 10.25 -22.57
CA MET A 277 -22.02 11.53 -22.19
C MET A 277 -21.33 12.72 -22.89
N THR A 278 -20.00 12.68 -23.09
CA THR A 278 -19.30 13.71 -23.88
C THR A 278 -19.60 13.58 -25.38
N ARG A 279 -19.79 12.37 -25.92
CA ARG A 279 -20.26 12.18 -27.30
C ARG A 279 -21.68 12.72 -27.49
N GLU A 280 -22.62 12.41 -26.61
CA GLU A 280 -24.00 12.90 -26.69
C GLU A 280 -24.12 14.42 -26.54
N MET A 281 -23.34 15.04 -25.65
CA MET A 281 -23.26 16.51 -25.57
C MET A 281 -22.69 17.15 -26.85
N THR A 282 -21.75 16.48 -27.52
CA THR A 282 -21.16 16.99 -28.77
C THR A 282 -22.11 16.83 -29.97
N PHE A 283 -22.95 15.78 -29.99
CA PHE A 283 -23.97 15.60 -31.03
C PHE A 283 -25.18 16.55 -30.84
N GLN A 284 -25.64 16.81 -29.61
CA GLN A 284 -26.73 17.78 -29.37
C GLN A 284 -26.33 19.24 -29.60
N SER A 285 -25.05 19.59 -29.44
CA SER A 285 -24.57 20.97 -29.70
C SER A 285 -24.49 21.32 -31.20
N THR A 286 -24.66 20.34 -32.10
CA THR A 286 -24.59 20.57 -33.56
C THR A 286 -25.98 20.57 -34.24
N GLU A 287 -27.06 20.33 -33.51
CA GLU A 287 -28.43 20.23 -34.07
C GLU A 287 -29.36 21.39 -33.65
N GLY A 288 -28.79 22.44 -33.06
CA GLY A 288 -29.49 23.63 -32.57
C GLY A 288 -29.32 24.88 -33.43
N THR A 289 -29.19 24.78 -34.77
CA THR A 289 -29.36 25.95 -35.65
C THR A 289 -29.73 25.52 -37.07
N ARG A 290 -31.04 25.35 -37.35
CA ARG A 290 -31.57 25.51 -38.71
C ARG A 290 -33.06 25.82 -38.69
N THR A 291 -33.35 27.11 -38.81
CA THR A 291 -34.63 27.68 -39.17
C THR A 291 -35.10 27.19 -40.54
N THR A 292 -36.36 26.75 -40.56
CA THR A 292 -37.36 26.72 -41.64
C THR A 292 -36.99 27.33 -43.00
N ASP A 293 -37.22 26.60 -44.10
CA ASP A 293 -38.20 26.94 -45.16
C ASP A 293 -38.15 25.93 -46.35
N GLY A 294 -39.29 25.68 -47.01
CA GLY A 294 -39.32 25.26 -48.42
C GLY A 294 -39.56 23.77 -48.78
N MET A 295 -40.82 23.34 -48.70
CA MET A 295 -41.60 22.66 -49.76
C MET A 295 -40.89 21.65 -50.72
N GLN A 296 -41.33 20.37 -50.72
CA GLN A 296 -41.89 19.62 -51.88
C GLN A 296 -41.78 18.09 -51.64
N GLY A 297 -42.91 17.38 -51.82
CA GLY A 297 -43.15 16.08 -51.19
C GLY A 297 -42.68 14.82 -51.92
N ARG A 298 -42.87 13.68 -51.24
CA ARG A 298 -43.42 12.45 -51.81
C ARG A 298 -43.77 11.45 -50.69
N VAL A 299 -44.93 10.84 -50.87
CA VAL A 299 -45.58 9.81 -50.06
C VAL A 299 -44.78 8.50 -50.09
N SER A 300 -44.68 7.79 -48.95
CA SER A 300 -44.89 6.34 -48.94
C SER A 300 -45.06 5.73 -47.54
N VAL A 301 -46.30 5.29 -47.29
CA VAL A 301 -46.74 4.00 -46.73
C VAL A 301 -46.46 3.69 -45.25
N VAL A 302 -47.59 3.71 -44.55
CA VAL A 302 -47.93 3.11 -43.24
C VAL A 302 -47.73 1.60 -43.25
N THR A 303 -47.14 1.06 -42.18
CA THR A 303 -47.48 -0.27 -41.65
C THR A 303 -47.61 -0.16 -40.13
N MET A 304 -48.86 -0.21 -39.64
CA MET A 304 -49.17 -0.49 -38.24
C MET A 304 -49.36 -2.00 -38.06
N THR A 305 -48.87 -2.54 -36.95
CA THR A 305 -49.53 -3.67 -36.25
C THR A 305 -49.33 -3.50 -34.74
N PRO A 306 -50.39 -3.56 -33.92
CA PRO A 306 -50.35 -3.37 -32.48
C PRO A 306 -50.23 -4.69 -31.69
N GLU A 307 -49.78 -4.54 -30.44
CA GLU A 307 -50.07 -5.27 -29.19
C GLU A 307 -50.33 -6.78 -29.17
N VAL A 308 -49.65 -7.47 -28.23
CA VAL A 308 -50.30 -8.47 -27.35
C VAL A 308 -49.76 -8.31 -25.92
N PHE A 309 -50.61 -7.76 -25.06
CA PHE A 309 -50.59 -7.86 -23.61
C PHE A 309 -51.35 -9.14 -23.24
N ASN A 310 -50.86 -9.97 -22.33
CA ASN A 310 -51.67 -11.03 -21.73
C ASN A 310 -51.31 -11.19 -20.25
N ASP A 311 -52.07 -10.49 -19.42
CA ASP A 311 -52.33 -10.82 -18.03
C ASP A 311 -53.38 -11.93 -18.02
N ASP A 312 -53.25 -12.94 -17.16
CA ASP A 312 -54.42 -13.59 -16.57
C ASP A 312 -54.06 -14.33 -15.27
N HIS A 313 -54.78 -13.91 -14.23
CA HIS A 313 -54.97 -14.55 -12.94
C HIS A 313 -55.62 -15.94 -13.08
N GLU A 314 -55.30 -16.90 -12.20
CA GLU A 314 -56.34 -17.51 -11.34
C GLU A 314 -55.79 -18.32 -10.15
N MET A 315 -56.46 -18.11 -9.02
CA MET A 315 -56.32 -18.79 -7.72
C MET A 315 -57.16 -20.07 -7.71
N GLY A 316 -56.74 -21.16 -7.03
CA GLY A 316 -57.68 -22.28 -6.85
C GLY A 316 -57.24 -23.59 -6.20
N ARG A 317 -56.93 -23.57 -4.88
CA ARG A 317 -57.49 -24.47 -3.85
C ARG A 317 -57.43 -26.02 -4.03
N ARG A 318 -56.71 -26.71 -3.12
CA ARG A 318 -57.12 -27.81 -2.19
C ARG A 318 -55.89 -28.63 -1.75
N LYS A 319 -55.53 -28.63 -0.45
CA LYS A 319 -55.86 -29.66 0.57
C LYS A 319 -55.57 -31.10 0.12
N GLU A 320 -54.55 -31.74 0.70
CA GLU A 320 -54.69 -32.83 1.68
C GLU A 320 -53.33 -33.33 2.20
N LYS A 321 -53.30 -33.59 3.50
CA LYS A 321 -52.28 -34.33 4.27
C LYS A 321 -52.99 -35.62 4.71
N PRO A 322 -52.33 -36.79 4.74
CA PRO A 322 -52.04 -37.44 6.04
C PRO A 322 -50.62 -38.06 6.05
N GLN A 323 -49.80 -37.95 7.10
CA GLN A 323 -49.84 -38.65 8.41
C GLN A 323 -48.96 -39.92 8.44
N GLY A 324 -48.14 -40.05 9.49
CA GLY A 324 -47.47 -41.30 9.92
C GLY A 324 -45.95 -41.26 9.74
N SER A 325 -45.15 -40.91 10.76
CA SER A 325 -44.73 -41.69 11.94
C SER A 325 -43.24 -42.06 11.77
N SER A 326 -42.33 -41.45 12.53
CA SER A 326 -41.66 -42.06 13.71
C SER A 326 -40.60 -43.10 13.31
N ILE A 327 -39.40 -43.25 13.89
CA ILE A 327 -38.72 -42.77 15.11
C ILE A 327 -37.34 -43.48 15.08
N SER A 328 -36.30 -42.86 15.64
CA SER A 328 -35.07 -43.49 16.22
C SER A 328 -34.10 -44.29 15.34
N THR A 329 -32.84 -44.58 15.70
CA THR A 329 -31.78 -44.11 16.62
C THR A 329 -30.63 -45.12 16.42
N SER A 330 -29.39 -44.77 16.77
CA SER A 330 -28.19 -45.64 16.98
C SER A 330 -27.53 -46.20 15.71
N VAL A 331 -26.20 -46.22 15.57
CA VAL A 331 -25.09 -46.35 16.55
C VAL A 331 -23.94 -45.41 16.17
#